data_AF-A0AAE4SDU6-F1
#
_entry.id   AF-A0AAE4SDU6-F1
#
_cell.length_a   1.000
_cell.length_b   1.000
_cell.length_c   1.000
_cell.angle_alpha   90.00
_cell.angle_beta   90.00
_cell.angle_gamma   90.00
#
_symmetry.space_group_name_H-M   'P 1'
#
loop_
_entity.id
_entity.type
_entity.pdbx_description
1 polymer ?
#
loop_
_entity_poly.entity_id
_entity_poly.type
_entity_poly.pdbx_seq_one_letter_code
_entity_poly.pdbx_strand_id
1 'polypeptide(L)'
;MDENSEINEEVGVETDAEPDPEIVRLVREIKAVRDELEELTELEETLRLELIDVFKQKDTDYYEGSGVAVDFYPAKTENRLDTKRLREEDPDLYQKYVHAVERREHLRFRKID
;
A
#
# COMPACT_ATOMS: atom_id res chain seq x y z
N MET A 1 -44.56 24.75 -1.53
CA MET A 1 -43.28 25.40 -1.87
C MET A 1 -42.61 25.57 -0.54
N ASP A 2 -41.90 24.53 -0.13
CA ASP A 2 -41.28 24.43 1.19
C ASP A 2 -39.88 25.03 1.09
N GLU A 3 -39.70 26.21 1.67
CA GLU A 3 -38.41 26.87 1.82
C GLU A 3 -37.66 26.24 3.00
N ASN A 4 -37.07 25.07 2.77
CA ASN A 4 -36.00 24.55 3.63
C ASN A 4 -34.66 25.03 3.06
N SER A 5 -34.28 26.24 3.42
CA SER A 5 -32.90 26.71 3.29
C SER A 5 -32.10 26.14 4.45
N GLU A 6 -31.46 24.98 4.24
CA GLU A 6 -30.46 24.45 5.17
C GLU A 6 -29.32 25.46 5.29
N ILE A 7 -29.19 26.02 6.50
CA ILE A 7 -28.10 26.89 6.88
C ILE A 7 -26.90 25.98 7.12
N ASN A 8 -26.00 25.88 6.13
CA ASN A 8 -24.66 25.36 6.35
C ASN A 8 -23.88 26.42 7.12
N GLU A 9 -23.94 26.33 8.44
CA GLU A 9 -23.09 27.10 9.33
C GLU A 9 -21.68 26.50 9.26
N GLU A 10 -20.87 26.98 8.30
CA GLU A 10 -19.42 26.85 8.38
C GLU A 10 -18.99 27.53 9.68
N VAL A 11 -18.68 26.72 10.69
CA VAL A 11 -18.05 27.18 11.93
C VAL A 11 -16.63 27.59 11.57
N GLY A 12 -16.49 28.78 11.03
CA GLY A 12 -15.23 29.51 10.96
C GLY A 12 -14.81 29.82 12.38
N VAL A 13 -13.90 29.01 12.93
CA VAL A 13 -13.20 29.38 14.16
C VAL A 13 -12.20 30.47 13.77
N GLU A 14 -12.68 31.71 13.69
CA GLU A 14 -11.83 32.90 13.66
C GLU A 14 -11.19 33.06 15.05
N THR A 15 -9.99 32.53 15.22
CA THR A 15 -9.13 32.92 16.34
C THR A 15 -8.30 34.13 15.92
N ASP A 16 -8.66 35.32 16.39
CA ASP A 16 -7.90 36.58 16.24
C ASP A 16 -6.57 36.62 17.02
N ALA A 17 -6.09 35.48 17.53
CA ALA A 17 -4.81 35.39 18.23
C ALA A 17 -3.70 35.10 17.23
N GLU A 18 -2.64 35.94 17.20
CA GLU A 18 -1.41 35.59 16.50
C GLU A 18 -0.93 34.21 17.01
N PRO A 19 -0.66 33.25 16.11
CA PRO A 19 -0.23 31.93 16.50
C PRO A 19 1.10 32.03 17.24
N ASP A 20 1.23 31.24 18.32
CA ASP A 20 2.47 31.20 19.10
C ASP A 20 3.67 30.94 18.17
N PRO A 21 4.70 31.80 18.17
CA PRO A 21 5.83 31.70 17.24
C PRO A 21 6.59 30.38 17.39
N GLU A 22 6.58 29.76 18.56
CA GLU A 22 7.18 28.45 18.78
C GLU A 22 6.38 27.34 18.08
N ILE A 23 5.04 27.42 18.12
CA ILE A 23 4.16 26.50 17.37
C ILE A 23 4.41 26.65 15.88
N VAL A 24 4.51 27.88 15.36
CA VAL A 24 4.78 28.13 13.93
C VAL A 24 6.14 27.58 13.52
N ARG A 25 7.18 27.75 14.36
CA ARG A 25 8.51 27.20 14.12
C ARG A 25 8.47 25.68 14.03
N LEU A 26 7.89 25.01 15.03
CA LEU A 26 7.79 23.55 15.08
C LEU A 26 6.99 22.99 13.90
N VAL A 27 5.88 23.62 13.51
CA VAL A 27 5.09 23.20 12.34
C VAL A 27 5.90 23.31 11.04
N ARG A 28 6.69 24.38 10.88
CA ARG A 28 7.57 24.54 9.70
C ARG A 28 8.68 23.50 9.66
N GLU A 29 9.32 23.21 10.80
CA GLU A 29 10.34 22.18 10.90
C GLU A 29 9.76 20.79 10.59
N ILE A 30 8.59 20.45 11.14
CA ILE A 30 7.89 19.20 10.83
C ILE A 30 7.54 19.10 9.35
N LYS A 31 7.06 20.19 8.74
CA LYS A 31 6.76 20.21 7.31
C LYS A 31 8.02 19.95 6.48
N ALA A 32 9.11 20.66 6.76
CA ALA A 32 10.36 20.46 6.03
C ALA A 32 10.87 19.02 6.10
N VAL A 33 10.77 18.38 7.28
CA VAL A 33 11.12 16.95 7.44
C VAL A 33 10.19 16.05 6.63
N ARG A 34 8.89 16.36 6.55
CA ARG A 34 7.95 15.58 5.73
C ARG A 34 8.24 15.71 4.24
N ASP A 35 8.51 16.93 3.79
CA ASP A 35 8.85 17.20 2.39
C ASP A 35 10.14 16.42 2.02
N GLU A 36 11.16 16.41 2.89
CA GLU A 36 12.39 15.62 2.69
C GLU A 36 12.14 14.10 2.67
N LEU A 37 11.25 13.60 3.53
CA LEU A 37 10.86 12.19 3.53
C LEU A 37 10.14 11.78 2.24
N GLU A 38 9.30 12.66 1.69
CA GLU A 38 8.62 12.44 0.43
C GLU A 38 9.63 12.34 -0.72
N GLU A 39 10.56 13.29 -0.82
CA GLU A 39 11.64 13.28 -1.81
C GLU A 39 12.51 12.01 -1.71
N LEU A 40 12.87 11.60 -0.49
CA LEU A 40 13.64 10.36 -0.27
C LEU A 40 12.86 9.11 -0.67
N THR A 41 11.54 9.12 -0.49
CA THR A 41 10.67 8.00 -0.89
C THR A 41 10.62 7.88 -2.41
N GLU A 42 10.42 8.99 -3.12
CA GLU A 42 10.43 9.02 -4.60
C GLU A 42 11.78 8.58 -5.17
N LEU A 43 12.88 9.01 -4.55
CA LEU A 43 14.22 8.57 -4.93
C LEU A 43 14.41 7.07 -4.70
N GLU A 44 13.95 6.53 -3.57
CA GLU A 44 14.02 5.08 -3.30
C GLU A 44 13.23 4.28 -4.36
N GLU A 45 12.03 4.73 -4.72
CA GLU A 45 11.22 4.08 -5.76
C GLU A 45 11.94 4.09 -7.12
N THR A 46 12.54 5.21 -7.49
CA THR A 46 13.34 5.34 -8.72
C THR A 46 14.50 4.34 -8.71
N LEU A 47 15.26 4.27 -7.62
CA LEU A 47 16.38 3.33 -7.48
C LEU A 47 15.93 1.86 -7.51
N ARG A 48 14.77 1.54 -6.95
CA ARG A 48 14.19 0.18 -7.04
C ARG A 48 13.86 -0.20 -8.48
N LEU A 49 13.30 0.72 -9.27
CA LEU A 49 13.01 0.47 -10.68
C LEU A 49 14.29 0.25 -11.48
N GLU A 50 15.32 1.07 -11.26
CA GLU A 50 16.64 0.87 -11.88
C GLU A 50 17.25 -0.47 -11.48
N LEU A 51 17.16 -0.85 -10.21
CA LEU A 51 17.67 -2.13 -9.71
C LEU A 51 16.94 -3.32 -10.35
N ILE A 52 15.61 -3.25 -10.50
CA ILE A 52 14.80 -4.26 -11.22
C ILE A 52 15.31 -4.41 -12.65
N ASP A 53 15.56 -3.32 -13.36
CA ASP A 53 16.05 -3.39 -14.74
C ASP A 53 17.46 -3.97 -14.82
N VAL A 54 18.32 -3.72 -13.83
CA VAL A 54 19.64 -4.37 -13.73
C VAL A 54 19.50 -5.88 -13.51
N PHE A 55 18.61 -6.34 -12.62
CA PHE A 55 18.36 -7.77 -12.41
C PHE A 55 17.88 -8.45 -13.70
N LYS A 56 16.96 -7.81 -14.43
CA LYS A 56 16.51 -8.31 -15.75
C LYS A 56 17.64 -8.37 -16.78
N GLN A 57 18.47 -7.33 -16.87
CA GLN A 57 19.57 -7.26 -17.83
C GLN A 57 20.68 -8.28 -17.54
N LYS A 58 20.90 -8.58 -16.26
CA LYS A 58 21.94 -9.52 -15.81
C LYS A 58 21.45 -10.96 -15.65
N ASP A 59 20.17 -11.23 -15.90
CA ASP A 59 19.55 -12.54 -15.72
C ASP A 59 19.87 -13.15 -14.35
N THR A 60 19.67 -12.36 -13.30
CA THR A 60 19.96 -12.73 -11.91
C THR A 60 18.71 -12.52 -11.06
N ASP A 61 18.45 -13.43 -10.13
CA ASP A 61 17.29 -13.37 -9.23
C ASP A 61 17.67 -13.05 -7.77
N TYR A 62 18.97 -12.92 -7.47
CA TYR A 62 19.47 -12.74 -6.10
C TYR A 62 20.72 -11.87 -6.04
N TYR A 63 20.79 -11.01 -5.04
CA TYR A 63 22.01 -10.29 -4.64
C TYR A 63 22.19 -10.36 -3.13
N GLU A 64 23.42 -10.59 -2.69
CA GLU A 64 23.82 -10.46 -1.29
C GLU A 64 25.16 -9.74 -1.20
N GLY A 65 25.20 -8.68 -0.42
CA GLY A 65 26.39 -7.87 -0.26
C GLY A 65 26.08 -6.59 0.51
N SER A 66 27.13 -5.98 1.08
CA SER A 66 27.01 -4.68 1.75
C SER A 66 25.97 -4.64 2.88
N GLY A 67 25.73 -5.77 3.54
CA GLY A 67 24.78 -5.88 4.66
C GLY A 67 23.32 -6.02 4.26
N VAL A 68 23.02 -6.25 2.97
CA VAL A 68 21.65 -6.44 2.46
C VAL A 68 21.60 -7.67 1.54
N ALA A 69 20.49 -8.40 1.60
CA ALA A 69 20.12 -9.41 0.63
C ALA A 69 18.85 -8.95 -0.12
N VAL A 70 18.82 -9.19 -1.43
CA VAL A 70 17.71 -8.80 -2.32
C VAL A 70 17.34 -10.00 -3.19
N ASP A 71 16.10 -10.46 -3.05
CA ASP A 71 15.48 -11.44 -3.92
C ASP A 71 14.63 -10.72 -4.98
N PHE A 72 14.89 -10.99 -6.26
CA PHE A 72 14.08 -10.52 -7.38
C PHE A 72 13.14 -11.62 -7.85
N TYR A 73 11.83 -11.35 -7.74
CA TYR A 73 10.80 -12.23 -8.29
C TYR A 73 10.24 -11.60 -9.57
N PRO A 74 10.62 -12.10 -10.76
CA PRO A 74 10.11 -11.56 -12.01
C PRO A 74 8.59 -11.72 -12.07
N ALA A 75 7.93 -10.72 -12.67
CA ALA A 75 6.50 -10.78 -12.91
C ALA A 75 6.17 -12.01 -13.78
N LYS A 76 5.28 -12.87 -13.29
CA LYS A 76 4.78 -14.04 -14.01
C LYS A 76 3.28 -13.92 -14.18
N THR A 77 2.81 -14.18 -15.40
CA THR A 77 1.39 -14.39 -15.65
C THR A 77 1.06 -15.83 -15.28
N GLU A 78 0.25 -16.02 -14.24
CA GLU A 78 -0.24 -17.34 -13.86
C GLU A 78 -1.69 -17.50 -14.27
N ASN A 79 -2.01 -18.66 -14.86
CA ASN A 79 -3.39 -19.03 -15.12
C ASN A 79 -4.06 -19.36 -13.79
N ARG A 80 -5.02 -18.52 -13.39
CA ARG A 80 -5.82 -18.75 -12.21
C ARG A 80 -7.22 -19.19 -12.63
N LEU A 81 -7.69 -20.30 -12.06
CA LEU A 81 -9.05 -20.76 -12.27
C LEU A 81 -10.03 -19.77 -11.61
N ASP A 82 -10.96 -19.24 -12.38
CA ASP A 82 -12.08 -18.45 -11.85
C ASP A 82 -13.09 -19.39 -11.18
N THR A 83 -12.77 -19.75 -9.95
CA THR A 83 -13.60 -20.64 -9.12
C THR A 83 -14.99 -20.09 -8.84
N LYS A 84 -15.18 -18.76 -8.90
CA LYS A 84 -16.49 -18.14 -8.69
C LYS A 84 -17.37 -18.37 -9.91
N ARG A 85 -16.85 -18.02 -11.09
CA ARG A 85 -17.55 -18.25 -12.36
C ARG A 85 -17.81 -19.75 -12.60
N LEU A 86 -16.84 -20.61 -12.31
CA LEU A 86 -17.01 -22.07 -12.40
C LEU A 86 -18.13 -22.57 -11.48
N ARG A 87 -18.23 -22.04 -10.25
CA ARG A 87 -19.30 -22.40 -9.31
C ARG A 87 -20.69 -21.94 -9.79
N GLU A 88 -20.77 -20.82 -10.49
CA GLU A 88 -22.01 -20.24 -11.01
C GLU A 88 -22.46 -20.93 -12.32
N GLU A 89 -21.53 -21.24 -13.22
CA GLU A 89 -21.81 -21.80 -14.55
C GLU A 89 -21.87 -23.34 -14.56
N ASP A 90 -21.06 -24.03 -13.75
CA ASP A 90 -21.06 -25.50 -13.63
C ASP A 90 -20.85 -25.96 -12.17
N PRO A 91 -21.92 -25.90 -11.34
CA PRO A 91 -21.86 -26.25 -9.92
C PRO A 91 -21.47 -27.71 -9.67
N ASP A 92 -21.86 -28.61 -10.57
CA ASP A 92 -21.61 -30.05 -10.44
C ASP A 92 -20.13 -30.36 -10.65
N LEU A 93 -19.50 -29.74 -11.66
CA LEU A 93 -18.06 -29.85 -11.89
C LEU A 93 -17.26 -29.17 -10.78
N TYR A 94 -17.73 -28.01 -10.28
CA TYR A 94 -17.10 -27.34 -9.15
C TYR A 94 -17.09 -28.24 -7.91
N GLN A 95 -18.23 -28.78 -7.51
CA GLN A 95 -18.36 -29.67 -6.35
C GLN A 95 -17.49 -30.94 -6.47
N LYS A 96 -17.34 -31.48 -7.69
CA LYS A 96 -16.49 -32.66 -7.94
C LYS A 96 -15.03 -32.48 -7.52
N TYR A 97 -14.50 -31.25 -7.54
CA TYR A 97 -13.11 -30.96 -7.20
C TYR A 97 -12.93 -30.25 -5.86
N VAL A 98 -14.03 -29.86 -5.20
CA VAL A 98 -13.99 -29.36 -3.83
C VAL A 98 -13.80 -30.53 -2.88
N HIS A 99 -12.75 -30.46 -2.06
CA HIS A 99 -12.54 -31.39 -0.96
C HIS A 99 -12.35 -30.61 0.34
N ALA A 100 -12.89 -31.15 1.42
CA ALA A 100 -12.67 -30.60 2.74
C ALA A 100 -11.21 -30.79 3.13
N VAL A 101 -10.53 -29.69 3.49
CA VAL A 101 -9.18 -29.72 4.05
C VAL A 101 -9.29 -29.35 5.52
N GLU A 102 -8.97 -30.28 6.40
CA GLU A 102 -8.81 -29.99 7.82
C GLU A 102 -7.58 -29.10 8.01
N ARG A 103 -7.82 -27.80 8.25
CA ARG A 103 -6.75 -26.88 8.62
C ARG A 103 -6.49 -27.01 10.11
N ARG A 104 -5.27 -27.43 10.46
CA ARG A 104 -4.78 -27.34 11.83
C ARG A 104 -4.66 -25.88 12.25
N GLU A 105 -4.74 -25.67 13.56
CA GLU A 105 -4.50 -24.36 14.17
C GLU A 105 -3.14 -23.82 13.71
N HIS A 106 -3.12 -22.59 13.17
CA HIS A 106 -1.90 -21.90 12.81
C HIS A 106 -2.01 -20.42 13.19
N LEU A 107 -0.89 -19.85 13.66
CA LEU A 107 -0.79 -18.45 14.02
C LEU A 107 -0.27 -17.66 12.82
N ARG A 108 -1.00 -16.63 12.41
CA ARG A 108 -0.58 -15.68 11.38
C ARG A 108 -0.30 -14.34 12.04
N PHE A 109 0.99 -13.99 12.15
CA PHE A 109 1.41 -12.68 12.59
C PHE A 109 1.27 -11.70 11.41
N ARG A 110 0.57 -10.58 11.64
CA ARG A 110 0.54 -9.43 10.73
C ARG A 110 1.15 -8.26 11.48
N LYS A 111 2.09 -7.58 10.83
CA LYS A 111 2.55 -6.28 11.28
C LYS A 111 1.40 -5.30 11.03
N ILE A 112 0.98 -4.61 12.07
CA ILE A 112 0.10 -3.45 11.98
C ILE A 112 1.09 -2.28 12.10
N ASP A 113 1.29 -1.55 11.00
CA ASP A 113 1.94 -0.25 11.06
C ASP A 113 0.96 0.78 11.66
#